data_AF-A0A349E0I6-F1
#
_entry.id   AF-A0A349E0I6-F1
#
_cell.length_a   1.000
_cell.length_b   1.000
_cell.length_c   1.000
_cell.angle_alpha   90.00
_cell.angle_beta   90.00
_cell.angle_gamma   90.00
#
_symmetry.space_group_name_H-M   'P 1'
#
loop_
_entity.id
_entity.type
_entity.pdbx_description
1 polymer ?
#
loop_
_entity_poly.entity_id
_entity_poly.type
_entity_poly.pdbx_seq_one_letter_code
_entity_poly.pdbx_strand_id
1 'polypeptide(L)'
;MDYNVPGVYVEEVSTIPPSVAGVATAIPAFVGYTEKALDKNGTSFPASEVVIRRVDTMLEYEQYFGSKPRYARFTMASDGTLQRKQADGTTDAAELHSHLMYYALRMYFDNGGGSCYIVSVARYDADAAGAVISTTDGNTAIQNGIQKLEEFDEPTLLVLVDAANLAPADYYARCVQVLNQCGELKDRFGIFDVLSSDADAALFRQNIGSNHLKYGAAYLPYLKTSYSYQYEDKDVDVAAAVLRYNSGSNGFQVSYLASTVGAITPTVAVTKSTEDVPVAITLVNSSAEISLTIDVGVNAKAVDVVNAWAAFTGDRGGYNLLQVGDGSRTVVNKAITPLDSSTPLSLADIKENFTALYNQIKNTIRDQRVVLPASAAAAGIYAAVDRDRGVWKAPANVSISSVIEPTVKVTNSQQGRLNVDATSGKSINVIRSFTGRGTLVWGARTLAGNDNEWRYINVRRLFNYMEESIQKSSAFVVFEPNTATTWLKVKGLIESFLYGLWQQGALAGATPEAAYFVNVGLGKTMSSQDVLEGKLIVEVGAAAARPAEFVVLRFMHQLQES
;
A
#
# COMPACT_ATOMS: atom_id res chain seq x y z
N MET A 1 10.05 15.36 56.54
CA MET A 1 10.69 15.17 57.86
C MET A 1 9.91 16.00 58.86
N ASP A 2 9.66 15.50 60.06
CA ASP A 2 9.05 16.30 61.13
C ASP A 2 10.14 17.12 61.83
N TYR A 3 10.08 18.45 61.69
CA TYR A 3 11.02 19.40 62.30
C TYR A 3 10.71 19.57 63.79
N ASN A 4 11.34 18.77 64.65
CA ASN A 4 11.05 18.72 66.09
C ASN A 4 12.00 19.54 66.97
N VAL A 5 12.90 20.35 66.39
CA VAL A 5 13.85 21.17 67.16
C VAL A 5 14.09 22.54 66.50
N PRO A 6 14.29 23.63 67.26
CA PRO A 6 14.67 24.93 66.70
C PRO A 6 16.12 24.89 66.17
N GLY A 7 16.32 25.16 64.89
CA GLY A 7 17.62 25.16 64.23
C GLY A 7 17.57 25.71 62.80
N VAL A 8 18.73 25.91 62.18
CA VAL A 8 18.83 26.24 60.74
C VAL A 8 18.96 24.93 59.97
N TYR A 9 18.01 24.65 59.09
CA TYR A 9 18.00 23.48 58.24
C TYR A 9 18.39 23.87 56.82
N VAL A 10 19.24 23.05 56.19
CA VAL A 10 19.59 23.16 54.78
C VAL A 10 18.94 21.99 54.08
N GLU A 11 18.02 22.28 53.17
CA GLU A 11 17.41 21.29 52.28
C GLU A 11 17.88 21.54 50.86
N GLU A 12 18.33 20.49 50.18
CA GLU A 12 18.45 20.53 48.72
C GLU A 12 17.05 20.40 48.13
N VAL A 13 16.42 21.55 47.88
CA VAL A 13 15.26 21.62 47.00
C VAL A 13 15.78 21.46 45.58
N SER A 14 15.52 20.32 44.94
CA SER A 14 15.81 20.16 43.52
C SER A 14 15.06 21.25 42.74
N THR A 15 15.82 22.17 42.15
CA THR A 15 15.28 23.24 41.29
C THR A 15 15.18 22.80 39.84
N ILE A 16 15.51 21.53 39.53
CA ILE A 16 15.40 21.01 38.17
C ILE A 16 13.91 21.05 37.81
N PRO A 17 13.50 21.88 36.84
CA PRO A 17 12.11 21.89 36.40
C PRO A 17 11.76 20.48 35.91
N PRO A 18 10.52 20.01 36.09
CA PRO A 18 10.07 18.83 35.36
C PRO A 18 10.37 19.03 33.86
N SER A 19 10.95 18.02 33.23
CA SER A 19 11.30 18.07 31.81
C SER A 19 10.11 17.61 30.98
N VAL A 20 9.84 18.28 29.86
CA VAL A 20 8.91 17.75 28.87
C VAL A 20 9.51 16.48 28.27
N ALA A 21 8.82 15.36 28.42
CA ALA A 21 9.16 14.13 27.71
C ALA A 21 8.61 14.22 26.28
N GLY A 22 9.44 13.88 25.29
CA GLY A 22 8.98 13.81 23.90
C GLY A 22 7.99 12.66 23.72
N VAL A 23 6.85 12.96 23.10
CA VAL A 23 5.89 11.92 22.69
C VAL A 23 6.37 11.17 21.44
N ALA A 24 5.81 10.01 21.17
CA ALA A 24 6.10 9.30 19.93
C ALA A 24 5.67 10.15 18.72
N THR A 25 6.49 10.21 17.67
CA THR A 25 6.26 11.12 16.53
C THR A 25 5.66 10.43 15.31
N ALA A 26 5.81 9.12 15.17
CA ALA A 26 5.44 8.36 13.98
C ALA A 26 4.95 6.94 14.30
N ILE A 27 3.84 6.85 15.05
CA ILE A 27 3.13 5.59 15.28
C ILE A 27 1.89 5.57 14.38
N PRO A 28 1.93 4.88 13.23
CA PRO A 28 0.80 4.84 12.31
C PRO A 28 -0.27 3.87 12.77
N ALA A 29 -1.51 4.22 12.47
CA ALA A 29 -2.64 3.30 12.46
C ALA A 29 -3.05 3.00 11.02
N PHE A 30 -2.98 1.71 10.66
CA PHE A 30 -3.39 1.20 9.36
C PHE A 30 -4.83 0.72 9.41
N VAL A 31 -5.70 1.36 8.62
CA VAL A 31 -7.13 1.04 8.56
C VAL A 31 -7.44 0.22 7.32
N GLY A 32 -7.97 -0.99 7.54
CA GLY A 32 -8.34 -1.89 6.45
C GLY A 32 -8.75 -3.28 6.92
N TYR A 33 -8.76 -4.22 5.98
CA TYR A 33 -9.32 -5.54 6.16
C TYR A 33 -8.23 -6.56 6.51
N THR A 34 -8.53 -7.50 7.39
CA THR A 34 -7.59 -8.57 7.77
C THR A 34 -8.21 -9.95 7.57
N GLU A 35 -7.38 -10.99 7.44
CA GLU A 35 -7.85 -12.36 7.25
C GLU A 35 -8.59 -12.86 8.51
N LYS A 36 -8.01 -12.55 9.67
CA LYS A 36 -8.56 -12.89 10.97
C LYS A 36 -8.31 -11.75 11.94
N ALA A 37 -8.88 -11.84 13.13
CA ALA A 37 -8.50 -11.01 14.26
C ALA A 37 -8.60 -11.87 15.51
N LEU A 38 -7.48 -12.10 16.19
CA LEU A 38 -7.40 -12.95 17.37
C LEU A 38 -7.12 -12.15 18.64
N ASP A 39 -7.70 -12.57 19.75
CA ASP A 39 -7.34 -12.08 21.08
C ASP A 39 -5.95 -12.61 21.52
N LYS A 40 -5.51 -12.26 22.73
CA LYS A 40 -4.22 -12.74 23.28
C LYS A 40 -4.16 -14.26 23.47
N ASN A 41 -5.30 -14.92 23.60
CA ASN A 41 -5.44 -16.35 23.85
C ASN A 41 -5.67 -17.16 22.56
N GLY A 42 -5.77 -16.50 21.40
CA GLY A 42 -6.02 -17.13 20.11
C GLY A 42 -7.50 -17.28 19.75
N THR A 43 -8.42 -16.69 20.53
CA THR A 43 -9.86 -16.68 20.23
C THR A 43 -10.16 -15.66 19.14
N SER A 44 -10.94 -16.04 18.13
CA SER A 44 -11.33 -15.13 17.06
C SER A 44 -12.40 -14.14 17.51
N PHE A 45 -12.22 -12.87 17.16
CA PHE A 45 -13.27 -11.87 17.25
C PHE A 45 -14.34 -12.08 16.16
N PRO A 46 -15.58 -11.60 16.38
CA PRO A 46 -16.60 -11.53 15.35
C PRO A 46 -16.11 -10.77 14.10
N ALA A 47 -16.54 -11.21 12.91
CA ALA A 47 -16.07 -10.67 11.64
C ALA A 47 -16.45 -9.18 11.40
N SER A 48 -17.52 -8.71 12.03
CA SER A 48 -18.04 -7.34 11.92
C SER A 48 -17.53 -6.38 13.00
N GLU A 49 -16.83 -6.89 14.02
CA GLU A 49 -16.32 -6.04 15.09
C GLU A 49 -15.08 -5.28 14.64
N VAL A 50 -14.94 -4.00 14.97
CA VAL A 50 -13.67 -3.30 14.73
C VAL A 50 -12.67 -3.70 15.82
N VAL A 51 -11.53 -4.28 15.43
CA VAL A 51 -10.45 -4.65 16.36
C VAL A 51 -9.25 -3.75 16.10
N ILE A 52 -8.82 -3.06 17.16
CA ILE A 52 -7.65 -2.18 17.15
C ILE A 52 -6.59 -2.80 18.03
N ARG A 53 -5.39 -3.01 17.47
CA ARG A 53 -4.28 -3.59 18.22
C ARG A 53 -2.94 -3.02 17.80
N ARG A 54 -2.10 -2.72 18.79
CA ARG A 54 -0.69 -2.37 18.60
C ARG A 54 0.09 -3.64 18.27
N VAL A 55 0.92 -3.57 17.23
CA VAL A 55 1.86 -4.62 16.83
C VAL A 55 3.25 -4.00 16.65
N ASP A 56 4.28 -4.74 17.04
CA ASP A 56 5.67 -4.29 16.96
C ASP A 56 6.41 -4.86 15.74
N THR A 57 5.94 -6.00 15.24
CA THR A 57 6.62 -6.73 14.15
C THR A 57 5.62 -7.35 13.17
N MET A 58 6.11 -7.66 11.97
CA MET A 58 5.33 -8.41 10.99
C MET A 58 4.93 -9.81 11.48
N LEU A 59 5.75 -10.45 12.31
CA LEU A 59 5.44 -11.76 12.89
C LEU A 59 4.23 -11.68 13.83
N GLU A 60 4.16 -10.63 14.64
CA GLU A 60 3.03 -10.39 15.53
C GLU A 60 1.75 -10.10 14.73
N TYR A 61 1.86 -9.33 13.64
CA TYR A 61 0.76 -9.14 12.70
C TYR A 61 0.26 -10.48 12.14
N GLU A 62 1.16 -11.34 11.65
CA GLU A 62 0.79 -12.65 11.07
C GLU A 62 0.10 -13.55 12.10
N GLN A 63 0.54 -13.50 13.36
CA GLN A 63 -0.07 -14.23 14.47
C GLN A 63 -1.52 -13.81 14.70
N TYR A 64 -1.79 -12.51 14.84
CA TYR A 64 -3.11 -12.01 15.26
C TYR A 64 -4.06 -11.69 14.11
N PHE A 65 -3.56 -11.29 12.95
CA PHE A 65 -4.36 -10.75 11.85
C PHE A 65 -4.33 -11.58 10.56
N GLY A 66 -3.42 -12.56 10.49
CA GLY A 66 -3.30 -13.49 9.37
C GLY A 66 -2.20 -13.12 8.38
N SER A 67 -2.07 -13.93 7.35
CA SER A 67 -0.93 -13.93 6.44
C SER A 67 -1.27 -13.28 5.10
N LYS A 68 -0.42 -13.55 4.09
CA LYS A 68 -0.61 -13.07 2.73
C LYS A 68 -1.95 -13.55 2.19
N PRO A 69 -2.73 -12.68 1.53
CA PRO A 69 -3.93 -13.08 0.83
C PRO A 69 -3.59 -14.17 -0.21
N ARG A 70 -4.33 -15.28 -0.20
CA ARG A 70 -4.12 -16.46 -1.08
C ARG A 70 -4.79 -16.36 -2.45
N TYR A 71 -5.37 -15.21 -2.80
CA TYR A 71 -6.37 -15.09 -3.88
C TYR A 71 -5.86 -14.66 -5.24
N ALA A 72 -4.56 -14.67 -5.53
CA ALA A 72 -4.14 -14.31 -6.88
C ALA A 72 -4.54 -15.44 -7.85
N ARG A 73 -5.79 -15.36 -8.31
CA ARG A 73 -6.34 -16.16 -9.39
C ARG A 73 -5.87 -15.52 -10.68
N PHE A 74 -5.17 -16.30 -11.47
CA PHE A 74 -4.81 -15.87 -12.81
C PHE A 74 -5.70 -16.62 -13.79
N THR A 75 -6.20 -15.90 -14.78
CA THR A 75 -6.79 -16.50 -15.96
C THR A 75 -5.91 -16.18 -17.14
N MET A 76 -5.70 -17.15 -18.02
CA MET A 76 -5.23 -16.82 -19.36
C MET A 76 -6.41 -16.23 -20.13
N ALA A 77 -6.21 -15.08 -20.77
CA ALA A 77 -7.20 -14.53 -21.69
C ALA A 77 -7.12 -15.25 -23.04
N SER A 78 -8.14 -15.05 -23.88
CA SER A 78 -8.19 -15.60 -25.24
C SER A 78 -7.12 -15.03 -26.18
N ASP A 79 -6.37 -14.02 -25.72
CA ASP A 79 -5.21 -13.40 -26.37
C ASP A 79 -3.87 -13.86 -25.76
N GLY A 80 -3.88 -14.90 -24.91
CA GLY A 80 -2.67 -15.49 -24.32
C GLY A 80 -2.00 -14.66 -23.24
N THR A 81 -2.60 -13.53 -22.86
CA THR A 81 -2.12 -12.74 -21.75
C THR A 81 -2.59 -13.35 -20.43
N LEU A 82 -1.70 -13.41 -19.43
CA LEU A 82 -2.15 -13.67 -18.06
C LEU A 82 -2.86 -12.43 -17.55
N GLN A 83 -4.13 -12.59 -17.24
CA GLN A 83 -4.93 -11.61 -16.53
C GLN A 83 -5.20 -12.11 -15.13
N ARG A 84 -5.42 -11.18 -14.21
CA ARG A 84 -5.96 -11.52 -12.90
C ARG A 84 -7.46 -11.77 -13.04
N LYS A 85 -7.99 -12.68 -12.23
CA LYS A 85 -9.40 -13.04 -12.20
C LYS A 85 -9.98 -12.65 -10.85
N GLN A 86 -11.15 -12.05 -10.86
CA GLN A 86 -11.93 -11.85 -9.66
C GLN A 86 -12.58 -13.16 -9.21
N ALA A 87 -13.14 -13.11 -8.00
CA ALA A 87 -13.82 -14.20 -7.36
C ALA A 87 -15.02 -14.76 -8.13
N ASP A 88 -15.77 -13.85 -8.73
CA ASP A 88 -17.04 -14.08 -9.43
C ASP A 88 -16.87 -14.65 -10.84
N GLY A 89 -15.61 -14.83 -11.27
CA GLY A 89 -15.30 -15.32 -12.60
C GLY A 89 -14.87 -14.26 -13.60
N THR A 90 -15.02 -12.96 -13.26
CA THR A 90 -14.73 -11.85 -14.17
C THR A 90 -13.25 -11.53 -14.24
N THR A 91 -12.81 -10.96 -15.36
CA THR A 91 -11.45 -10.46 -15.52
C THR A 91 -11.26 -9.19 -14.68
N ASP A 92 -10.22 -9.18 -13.85
CA ASP A 92 -9.87 -8.04 -13.01
C ASP A 92 -9.20 -6.96 -13.87
N ALA A 93 -10.03 -6.18 -14.57
CA ALA A 93 -9.58 -5.12 -15.47
C ALA A 93 -9.04 -3.88 -14.72
N ALA A 94 -9.33 -3.77 -13.42
CA ALA A 94 -8.78 -2.74 -12.57
C ALA A 94 -7.64 -3.35 -11.75
N GLU A 95 -6.48 -2.71 -11.71
CA GLU A 95 -5.35 -3.10 -10.85
C GLU A 95 -5.66 -2.93 -9.33
N LEU A 96 -6.91 -3.10 -8.90
CA LEU A 96 -7.40 -2.91 -7.55
C LEU A 96 -7.29 -4.22 -6.78
N HIS A 97 -6.26 -4.29 -5.96
CA HIS A 97 -5.96 -5.46 -5.17
C HIS A 97 -6.89 -5.46 -3.96
N SER A 98 -7.85 -6.37 -3.91
CA SER A 98 -8.61 -6.56 -2.68
C SER A 98 -7.65 -7.03 -1.56
N HIS A 99 -7.74 -6.42 -0.37
CA HIS A 99 -7.00 -6.81 0.84
C HIS A 99 -5.51 -6.47 0.82
N LEU A 100 -5.20 -5.18 0.76
CA LEU A 100 -3.87 -4.60 0.72
C LEU A 100 -3.13 -4.63 2.05
N MET A 101 -3.83 -4.77 3.17
CA MET A 101 -3.28 -4.61 4.53
C MET A 101 -1.95 -5.35 4.75
N TYR A 102 -1.88 -6.65 4.43
CA TYR A 102 -0.66 -7.44 4.61
C TYR A 102 0.54 -6.83 3.85
N TYR A 103 0.35 -6.51 2.57
CA TYR A 103 1.41 -6.02 1.71
C TYR A 103 1.81 -4.58 2.06
N ALA A 104 0.83 -3.75 2.45
CA ALA A 104 1.06 -2.41 2.94
C ALA A 104 1.90 -2.42 4.22
N LEU A 105 1.58 -3.29 5.19
CA LEU A 105 2.39 -3.44 6.41
C LEU A 105 3.79 -3.95 6.13
N ARG A 106 3.93 -4.94 5.25
CA ARG A 106 5.27 -5.38 4.82
C ARG A 106 6.06 -4.22 4.21
N MET A 107 5.44 -3.41 3.36
CA MET A 107 6.05 -2.22 2.78
C MET A 107 6.44 -1.18 3.84
N TYR A 108 5.61 -0.98 4.85
CA TYR A 108 5.91 -0.12 5.98
C TYR A 108 7.16 -0.57 6.75
N PHE A 109 7.22 -1.84 7.15
CA PHE A 109 8.37 -2.40 7.86
C PHE A 109 9.65 -2.41 7.01
N ASP A 110 9.57 -2.79 5.73
CA ASP A 110 10.71 -2.77 4.79
C ASP A 110 11.30 -1.36 4.58
N ASN A 111 10.51 -0.31 4.83
CA ASN A 111 10.90 1.09 4.72
C ASN A 111 11.25 1.73 6.08
N GLY A 112 11.55 0.92 7.10
CA GLY A 112 12.04 1.39 8.40
C GLY A 112 10.96 1.72 9.42
N GLY A 113 9.74 1.23 9.19
CA GLY A 113 8.64 1.26 10.14
C GLY A 113 8.96 0.56 11.47
N GLY A 114 8.26 0.98 12.52
CA GLY A 114 8.37 0.43 13.87
C GLY A 114 7.01 -0.03 14.38
N SER A 115 6.74 0.18 15.67
CA SER A 115 5.43 -0.14 16.24
C SER A 115 4.30 0.60 15.52
N CYS A 116 3.22 -0.11 15.23
CA CYS A 116 2.04 0.45 14.57
C CYS A 116 0.75 -0.14 15.14
N TYR A 117 -0.36 0.53 14.86
CA TYR A 117 -1.69 0.05 15.16
C TYR A 117 -2.32 -0.55 13.90
N ILE A 118 -2.95 -1.70 14.09
CA ILE A 118 -3.78 -2.34 13.09
C ILE A 118 -5.23 -2.09 13.47
N VAL A 119 -5.96 -1.42 12.59
CA VAL A 119 -7.41 -1.20 12.72
C VAL A 119 -8.06 -2.16 11.72
N SER A 120 -8.32 -3.37 12.21
CA SER A 120 -9.04 -4.38 11.45
C SER A 120 -10.53 -4.06 11.48
N VAL A 121 -11.07 -3.62 10.34
CA VAL A 121 -12.46 -3.15 10.25
C VAL A 121 -13.46 -4.23 9.85
N ALA A 122 -13.01 -5.21 9.06
CA ALA A 122 -13.78 -6.39 8.72
C ALA A 122 -12.84 -7.54 8.33
N ARG A 123 -13.39 -8.76 8.28
CA ARG A 123 -12.63 -9.99 8.06
C ARG A 123 -13.00 -10.56 6.72
N TYR A 124 -11.98 -11.05 6.03
CA TYR A 124 -12.15 -11.78 4.79
C TYR A 124 -11.85 -13.26 5.01
N ASP A 125 -12.55 -14.13 4.31
CA ASP A 125 -12.29 -15.57 4.36
C ASP A 125 -11.14 -15.92 3.40
N ALA A 126 -9.99 -16.32 3.97
CA ALA A 126 -8.74 -16.72 3.28
C ALA A 126 -8.95 -17.68 2.10
N ASP A 127 -9.97 -18.54 2.21
CA ASP A 127 -10.20 -19.69 1.33
C ASP A 127 -11.51 -19.55 0.50
N ALA A 128 -12.37 -18.56 0.81
CA ALA A 128 -13.59 -18.33 0.04
C ALA A 128 -13.30 -17.78 -1.37
N ALA A 129 -14.13 -18.21 -2.32
CA ALA A 129 -14.16 -17.66 -3.66
C ALA A 129 -14.60 -16.19 -3.60
N GLY A 130 -13.61 -15.31 -3.55
CA GLY A 130 -13.83 -13.94 -3.17
C GLY A 130 -13.83 -13.83 -1.68
N ALA A 131 -12.80 -13.15 -1.20
CA ALA A 131 -12.89 -12.33 -0.03
C ALA A 131 -14.01 -11.29 -0.20
N VAL A 132 -15.26 -11.76 -0.24
CA VAL A 132 -16.45 -10.99 0.06
C VAL A 132 -16.18 -10.52 1.48
N ILE A 133 -16.02 -9.21 1.63
CA ILE A 133 -15.98 -8.60 2.95
C ILE A 133 -17.18 -9.17 3.69
N SER A 134 -16.97 -9.83 4.83
CA SER A 134 -18.02 -10.53 5.59
C SER A 134 -19.15 -9.59 6.07
N THR A 135 -19.09 -8.30 5.73
CA THR A 135 -20.08 -7.27 6.02
C THR A 135 -20.49 -6.60 4.72
N THR A 136 -21.80 -6.51 4.48
CA THR A 136 -22.47 -5.99 3.27
C THR A 136 -22.13 -4.53 2.90
N ASP A 137 -21.28 -3.82 3.67
CA ASP A 137 -20.84 -2.47 3.34
C ASP A 137 -19.41 -2.17 3.85
N GLY A 138 -18.41 -2.28 2.95
CA GLY A 138 -17.01 -1.96 3.24
C GLY A 138 -16.77 -0.48 3.57
N ASN A 139 -17.59 0.43 3.05
CA ASN A 139 -17.49 1.86 3.35
C ASN A 139 -17.85 2.14 4.81
N THR A 140 -18.96 1.56 5.29
CA THR A 140 -19.36 1.67 6.71
C THR A 140 -18.36 1.01 7.64
N ALA A 141 -17.77 -0.14 7.27
CA ALA A 141 -16.74 -0.77 8.08
C ALA A 141 -15.52 0.16 8.29
N ILE A 142 -15.01 0.74 7.21
CA ILE A 142 -13.89 1.69 7.28
C ILE A 142 -14.27 2.95 8.08
N GLN A 143 -15.49 3.46 7.92
CA GLN A 143 -16.01 4.58 8.71
C GLN A 143 -15.93 4.30 10.20
N ASN A 144 -16.45 3.16 10.63
CA ASN A 144 -16.49 2.74 12.03
C ASN A 144 -15.08 2.51 12.56
N GLY A 145 -14.16 2.02 11.73
CA GLY A 145 -12.74 1.91 12.03
C GLY A 145 -12.10 3.24 12.39
N ILE A 146 -12.32 4.27 11.55
CA ILE A 146 -11.80 5.62 11.77
C ILE A 146 -12.40 6.25 13.03
N GLN A 147 -13.71 6.10 13.24
CA GLN A 147 -14.38 6.62 14.45
C GLN A 147 -13.84 5.97 15.73
N LYS A 148 -13.74 4.63 15.76
CA LYS A 148 -13.24 3.93 16.95
C LYS A 148 -11.78 4.29 17.29
N LEU A 149 -11.01 4.69 16.28
CA LEU A 149 -9.63 5.12 16.45
C LEU A 149 -9.49 6.47 17.17
N GLU A 150 -10.56 7.26 17.26
CA GLU A 150 -10.60 8.51 18.06
C GLU A 150 -10.38 8.25 19.55
N GLU A 151 -10.76 7.07 20.04
CA GLU A 151 -10.60 6.67 21.44
C GLU A 151 -9.14 6.35 21.80
N PHE A 152 -8.24 6.28 20.81
CA PHE A 152 -6.83 5.94 20.98
C PHE A 152 -5.95 7.18 20.84
N ASP A 153 -5.12 7.39 21.86
CA ASP A 153 -4.26 8.58 22.03
C ASP A 153 -2.83 8.41 21.47
N GLU A 154 -2.34 7.17 21.35
CA GLU A 154 -0.97 6.90 20.85
C GLU A 154 -0.79 7.08 19.31
N PRO A 155 -1.78 6.80 18.44
CA PRO A 155 -1.61 6.94 16.99
C PRO A 155 -1.37 8.39 16.52
N THR A 156 -0.24 8.63 15.86
CA THR A 156 0.11 9.96 15.31
C THR A 156 0.00 10.04 13.79
N LEU A 157 -0.08 8.91 13.09
CA LEU A 157 -0.29 8.88 11.65
C LEU A 157 -1.51 8.01 11.31
N LEU A 158 -2.30 8.44 10.33
CA LEU A 158 -3.47 7.70 9.85
C LEU A 158 -3.27 7.29 8.40
N VAL A 159 -3.32 5.98 8.13
CA VAL A 159 -3.08 5.41 6.79
C VAL A 159 -4.29 4.56 6.36
N LEU A 160 -4.89 4.94 5.24
CA LEU A 160 -6.07 4.28 4.68
C LEU A 160 -5.67 3.28 3.60
N VAL A 161 -5.32 2.05 3.98
CA VAL A 161 -4.75 1.07 3.04
C VAL A 161 -5.79 0.48 2.09
N ASP A 162 -6.84 -0.15 2.64
CA ASP A 162 -7.86 -0.82 1.84
C ASP A 162 -8.94 0.14 1.33
N ALA A 163 -8.99 1.37 1.86
CA ALA A 163 -9.93 2.37 1.41
C ALA A 163 -9.71 2.76 -0.06
N ALA A 164 -8.50 2.57 -0.59
CA ALA A 164 -8.18 2.77 -2.01
C ALA A 164 -9.00 1.86 -2.95
N ASN A 165 -9.60 0.79 -2.43
CA ASN A 165 -10.49 -0.10 -3.17
C ASN A 165 -11.97 0.29 -3.10
N LEU A 166 -12.34 1.31 -2.31
CA LEU A 166 -13.69 1.84 -2.28
C LEU A 166 -14.02 2.56 -3.59
N ALA A 167 -15.32 2.78 -3.84
CA ALA A 167 -15.72 3.70 -4.89
C ALA A 167 -15.08 5.09 -4.66
N PRO A 168 -14.65 5.82 -5.71
CA PRO A 168 -13.90 7.06 -5.53
C PRO A 168 -14.58 8.08 -4.59
N ALA A 169 -15.90 8.23 -4.68
CA ALA A 169 -16.66 9.14 -3.81
C ALA A 169 -16.55 8.74 -2.32
N ASP A 170 -16.65 7.45 -2.01
CA ASP A 170 -16.52 6.93 -0.65
C ASP A 170 -15.08 7.09 -0.14
N TYR A 171 -14.07 6.77 -0.96
CA TYR A 171 -12.67 6.98 -0.60
C TYR A 171 -12.38 8.43 -0.22
N TYR A 172 -12.86 9.40 -1.01
CA TYR A 172 -12.67 10.82 -0.69
C TYR A 172 -13.41 11.22 0.59
N ALA A 173 -14.61 10.68 0.84
CA ALA A 173 -15.33 10.91 2.10
C ALA A 173 -14.55 10.38 3.33
N ARG A 174 -13.87 9.23 3.21
CA ARG A 174 -12.97 8.70 4.26
C ARG A 174 -11.71 9.57 4.44
N CYS A 175 -11.14 10.10 3.37
CA CYS A 175 -10.03 11.06 3.46
C CYS A 175 -10.45 12.33 4.23
N VAL A 176 -11.64 12.88 3.92
CA VAL A 176 -12.19 14.05 4.63
C VAL A 176 -12.44 13.74 6.10
N GLN A 177 -12.96 12.55 6.42
CA GLN A 177 -13.17 12.14 7.81
C GLN A 177 -11.85 12.10 8.60
N VAL A 178 -10.79 11.51 8.03
CA VAL A 178 -9.45 11.51 8.63
C VAL A 178 -8.93 12.94 8.80
N LEU A 179 -9.11 13.82 7.81
CA LEU A 179 -8.69 15.22 7.93
C LEU A 179 -9.40 15.97 9.06
N ASN A 180 -10.71 15.75 9.22
CA ASN A 180 -11.48 16.35 10.31
C ASN A 180 -10.99 15.84 11.66
N GLN A 181 -10.84 14.52 11.80
CA GLN A 181 -10.29 13.92 13.02
C GLN A 181 -8.91 14.47 13.37
N CYS A 182 -8.00 14.57 12.39
CA CYS A 182 -6.68 15.18 12.61
C CYS A 182 -6.76 16.66 12.99
N GLY A 183 -7.72 17.40 12.43
CA GLY A 183 -7.93 18.82 12.72
C GLY A 183 -8.54 19.09 14.10
N GLU A 184 -9.38 18.16 14.58
CA GLU A 184 -10.03 18.22 15.89
C GLU A 184 -9.06 17.83 17.01
N LEU A 185 -8.38 16.69 16.86
CA LEU A 185 -7.47 16.14 17.87
C LEU A 185 -6.08 16.78 17.84
N LYS A 186 -5.62 17.27 16.67
CA LYS A 186 -4.36 18.02 16.44
C LYS A 186 -3.05 17.29 16.79
N ASP A 187 -3.13 16.07 17.29
CA ASP A 187 -2.05 15.15 17.62
C ASP A 187 -1.62 14.26 16.42
N ARG A 188 -2.52 14.07 15.45
CA ARG A 188 -2.37 13.12 14.34
C ARG A 188 -2.30 13.75 12.95
N PHE A 189 -1.83 12.97 11.98
CA PHE A 189 -1.59 13.41 10.59
C PHE A 189 -2.00 12.33 9.58
N GLY A 190 -2.80 12.70 8.57
CA GLY A 190 -3.28 11.80 7.52
C GLY A 190 -2.27 11.60 6.38
N ILE A 191 -2.04 10.35 5.97
CA ILE A 191 -1.24 10.01 4.79
C ILE A 191 -2.17 9.31 3.79
N PHE A 192 -2.36 9.96 2.65
CA PHE A 192 -3.32 9.55 1.62
C PHE A 192 -2.62 9.18 0.32
N ASP A 193 -3.34 8.45 -0.51
CA ASP A 193 -2.96 8.13 -1.88
C ASP A 193 -3.89 8.82 -2.88
N VAL A 194 -3.33 9.26 -4.00
CA VAL A 194 -4.16 9.62 -5.16
C VAL A 194 -4.46 8.33 -5.92
N LEU A 195 -5.75 8.04 -6.15
CA LEU A 195 -6.18 6.84 -6.84
C LEU A 195 -5.50 6.72 -8.21
N SER A 196 -5.16 5.49 -8.62
CA SER A 196 -4.42 5.23 -9.87
C SER A 196 -5.16 5.71 -11.13
N SER A 197 -6.49 5.81 -11.08
CA SER A 197 -7.32 6.35 -12.15
C SER A 197 -7.27 7.89 -12.27
N ASP A 198 -6.73 8.60 -11.27
CA ASP A 198 -6.63 10.06 -11.22
C ASP A 198 -5.18 10.54 -11.38
N ALA A 199 -4.62 10.33 -12.57
CA ALA A 199 -3.21 10.59 -12.86
C ALA A 199 -2.74 12.05 -12.62
N ASP A 200 -3.65 13.03 -12.75
CA ASP A 200 -3.38 14.46 -12.51
C ASP A 200 -3.86 14.95 -11.13
N ALA A 201 -4.37 14.04 -10.28
CA ALA A 201 -4.93 14.30 -8.96
C ALA A 201 -6.09 15.32 -8.94
N ALA A 202 -6.79 15.48 -10.07
CA ALA A 202 -7.84 16.49 -10.23
C ALA A 202 -9.08 16.13 -9.40
N LEU A 203 -9.49 14.86 -9.45
CA LEU A 203 -10.65 14.37 -8.70
C LEU A 203 -10.36 14.37 -7.20
N PHE A 204 -9.18 13.94 -6.80
CA PHE A 204 -8.75 13.98 -5.40
C PHE A 204 -8.82 15.42 -4.87
N ARG A 205 -8.24 16.39 -5.60
CA ARG A 205 -8.27 17.80 -5.21
C ARG A 205 -9.68 18.38 -5.16
N GLN A 206 -10.59 17.99 -6.05
CA GLN A 206 -11.95 18.50 -6.03
C GLN A 206 -12.73 18.01 -4.79
N ASN A 207 -12.52 16.75 -4.38
CA ASN A 207 -13.42 16.07 -3.45
C ASN A 207 -12.96 16.06 -1.99
N ILE A 208 -11.68 16.32 -1.69
CA ILE A 208 -11.17 16.34 -0.29
C ILE A 208 -11.55 17.60 0.52
N GLY A 209 -12.36 18.52 -0.03
CA GLY A 209 -12.79 19.73 0.67
C GLY A 209 -11.65 20.74 0.95
N SER A 210 -11.91 21.79 1.73
CA SER A 210 -10.94 22.85 2.06
C SER A 210 -10.52 22.88 3.53
N ASN A 211 -11.10 22.01 4.36
CA ASN A 211 -10.90 22.02 5.80
C ASN A 211 -9.66 21.19 6.18
N HIS A 212 -8.94 21.65 7.18
CA HIS A 212 -7.84 20.92 7.84
C HIS A 212 -6.73 20.37 6.92
N LEU A 213 -6.58 20.92 5.71
CA LEU A 213 -5.62 20.47 4.70
C LEU A 213 -4.17 20.40 5.20
N LYS A 214 -3.82 21.23 6.19
CA LYS A 214 -2.49 21.20 6.80
C LYS A 214 -2.17 19.88 7.53
N TYR A 215 -3.17 19.13 7.97
CA TYR A 215 -3.02 17.89 8.72
C TYR A 215 -2.97 16.63 7.84
N GLY A 216 -2.83 16.77 6.52
CA GLY A 216 -2.70 15.64 5.61
C GLY A 216 -1.67 15.85 4.52
N ALA A 217 -1.20 14.75 3.94
CA ALA A 217 -0.39 14.73 2.73
C ALA A 217 -0.84 13.60 1.81
N ALA A 218 -0.84 13.85 0.50
CA ALA A 218 -1.16 12.84 -0.50
C ALA A 218 0.05 12.49 -1.36
N TYR A 219 0.12 11.22 -1.78
CA TYR A 219 1.21 10.66 -2.58
C TYR A 219 0.71 10.09 -3.91
N LEU A 220 1.51 10.28 -4.96
CA LEU A 220 1.29 9.76 -6.32
C LEU A 220 2.65 9.42 -6.96
N PRO A 221 2.75 8.38 -7.81
CA PRO A 221 1.76 7.36 -8.13
C PRO A 221 1.92 6.11 -7.25
N TYR A 222 1.12 5.09 -7.57
CA TYR A 222 1.26 3.75 -6.99
C TYR A 222 2.61 3.14 -7.39
N LEU A 223 3.02 2.12 -6.64
CA LEU A 223 4.36 1.55 -6.68
C LEU A 223 4.29 0.09 -7.08
N LYS A 224 4.98 -0.26 -8.17
CA LYS A 224 5.20 -1.66 -8.54
C LYS A 224 6.29 -2.23 -7.64
N THR A 225 5.89 -3.09 -6.71
CA THR A 225 6.81 -3.63 -5.70
C THR A 225 7.60 -4.83 -6.21
N SER A 226 8.63 -5.25 -5.48
CA SER A 226 9.31 -6.53 -5.70
C SER A 226 8.55 -7.72 -5.09
N TYR A 227 7.39 -7.50 -4.47
CA TYR A 227 6.61 -8.57 -3.86
C TYR A 227 5.90 -9.41 -4.91
N SER A 228 5.91 -10.72 -4.68
CA SER A 228 5.15 -11.69 -5.46
C SER A 228 3.83 -12.00 -4.76
N TYR A 229 2.80 -12.25 -5.56
CA TYR A 229 1.54 -12.78 -5.03
C TYR A 229 1.69 -14.22 -4.57
N GLN A 230 0.89 -14.59 -3.58
CA GLN A 230 0.66 -15.98 -3.23
C GLN A 230 -0.51 -16.54 -4.05
N TYR A 231 -0.32 -17.73 -4.60
CA TYR A 231 -1.34 -18.48 -5.33
C TYR A 231 -1.14 -19.98 -5.08
N GLU A 232 -2.20 -20.75 -5.28
CA GLU A 232 -2.12 -22.21 -5.34
C GLU A 232 -2.39 -22.67 -6.78
N ASP A 233 -1.75 -23.76 -7.21
CA ASP A 233 -1.90 -24.26 -8.58
C ASP A 233 -3.38 -24.57 -8.92
N LYS A 234 -4.21 -24.94 -7.93
CA LYS A 234 -5.64 -25.20 -8.14
C LYS A 234 -6.47 -23.94 -8.45
N ASP A 235 -5.96 -22.75 -8.10
CA ASP A 235 -6.69 -21.48 -8.20
C ASP A 235 -6.32 -20.66 -9.47
N VAL A 236 -5.44 -21.20 -10.31
CA VAL A 236 -5.01 -20.60 -11.58
C VAL A 236 -5.78 -21.25 -12.73
N ASP A 237 -6.64 -20.48 -13.39
CA ASP A 237 -7.45 -20.92 -14.53
C ASP A 237 -6.66 -20.81 -15.85
N VAL A 238 -6.37 -21.95 -16.47
CA VAL A 238 -5.66 -22.06 -17.74
C VAL A 238 -6.57 -22.54 -18.88
N ALA A 239 -7.89 -22.51 -18.68
CA ALA A 239 -8.86 -23.06 -19.64
C ALA A 239 -8.78 -22.43 -21.03
N ALA A 240 -8.48 -21.12 -21.10
CA ALA A 240 -8.31 -20.43 -22.38
C ALA A 240 -6.94 -20.68 -23.03
N ALA A 241 -5.94 -21.18 -22.30
CA ALA A 241 -4.60 -21.44 -22.82
C ALA A 241 -4.45 -22.84 -23.43
N VAL A 242 -5.42 -23.73 -23.20
CA VAL A 242 -5.41 -25.10 -23.73
C VAL A 242 -6.67 -25.30 -24.55
N LEU A 243 -6.59 -25.01 -25.85
CA LEU A 243 -7.68 -25.30 -26.75
C LEU A 243 -7.76 -26.82 -26.96
N ARG A 244 -8.97 -27.41 -26.97
CA ARG A 244 -9.15 -28.86 -26.94
C ARG A 244 -10.03 -29.43 -28.04
N TYR A 245 -9.74 -30.68 -28.38
CA TYR A 245 -10.63 -31.59 -29.07
C TYR A 245 -10.64 -32.93 -28.33
N ASN A 246 -11.82 -33.41 -27.97
CA ASN A 246 -11.99 -34.71 -27.32
C ASN A 246 -12.75 -35.64 -28.27
N SER A 247 -12.16 -36.80 -28.58
CA SER A 247 -12.83 -37.82 -29.40
C SER A 247 -13.85 -38.64 -28.60
N GLY A 248 -13.96 -38.45 -27.28
CA GLY A 248 -14.92 -39.04 -26.35
C GLY A 248 -14.34 -40.18 -25.48
N SER A 249 -15.19 -40.90 -24.73
CA SER A 249 -14.77 -41.98 -23.83
C SER A 249 -13.90 -43.03 -24.53
N ASN A 250 -12.85 -43.52 -23.85
CA ASN A 250 -11.85 -44.46 -24.37
C ASN A 250 -11.11 -44.00 -25.65
N GLY A 251 -11.18 -42.70 -25.98
CA GLY A 251 -10.58 -42.09 -27.15
C GLY A 251 -9.21 -41.44 -26.88
N PHE A 252 -8.93 -40.36 -27.59
CA PHE A 252 -7.79 -39.47 -27.39
C PHE A 252 -8.26 -38.01 -27.32
N GLN A 253 -7.46 -37.19 -26.67
CA GLN A 253 -7.63 -35.75 -26.52
C GLN A 253 -6.47 -35.04 -27.21
N VAL A 254 -6.80 -34.04 -28.03
CA VAL A 254 -5.84 -33.11 -28.63
C VAL A 254 -5.94 -31.80 -27.87
N SER A 255 -4.79 -31.22 -27.61
CA SER A 255 -4.66 -29.93 -26.93
C SER A 255 -3.62 -29.08 -27.65
N TYR A 256 -3.81 -27.76 -27.66
CA TYR A 256 -2.87 -26.83 -28.26
C TYR A 256 -2.48 -25.72 -27.28
N LEU A 257 -1.18 -25.46 -27.22
CA LEU A 257 -0.51 -24.43 -26.45
C LEU A 257 -0.11 -23.31 -27.40
N ALA A 258 -0.75 -22.16 -27.25
CA ALA A 258 -0.40 -21.02 -28.07
C ALA A 258 0.88 -20.35 -27.56
N SER A 259 1.95 -20.37 -28.37
CA SER A 259 3.21 -19.68 -28.06
C SER A 259 3.13 -18.17 -28.27
N THR A 260 2.20 -17.71 -29.13
CA THR A 260 1.82 -16.31 -29.31
C THR A 260 0.34 -16.31 -29.72
N VAL A 261 -0.54 -15.82 -28.87
CA VAL A 261 -1.98 -15.83 -29.16
C VAL A 261 -2.34 -14.52 -29.85
N GLY A 262 -3.10 -14.60 -30.96
CA GLY A 262 -3.75 -13.43 -31.57
C GLY A 262 -3.70 -13.29 -33.09
N ALA A 263 -3.05 -14.18 -33.85
CA ALA A 263 -3.05 -14.08 -35.31
C ALA A 263 -3.81 -15.21 -36.05
N ILE A 264 -3.80 -16.45 -35.52
CA ILE A 264 -4.32 -17.64 -36.23
C ILE A 264 -4.97 -18.59 -35.21
N THR A 265 -6.17 -19.09 -35.52
CA THR A 265 -6.86 -20.10 -34.72
C THR A 265 -6.31 -21.49 -35.04
N PRO A 266 -5.73 -22.22 -34.06
CA PRO A 266 -5.19 -23.55 -34.29
C PRO A 266 -6.33 -24.54 -34.54
N THR A 267 -6.13 -25.43 -35.50
CA THR A 267 -7.14 -26.40 -35.91
C THR A 267 -6.65 -27.83 -35.76
N VAL A 268 -7.59 -28.75 -35.63
CA VAL A 268 -7.30 -30.19 -35.72
C VAL A 268 -8.23 -30.86 -36.71
N ALA A 269 -7.68 -31.78 -37.49
CA ALA A 269 -8.41 -32.65 -38.40
C ALA A 269 -7.99 -34.11 -38.20
N VAL A 270 -8.95 -35.02 -38.34
CA VAL A 270 -8.70 -36.46 -38.34
C VAL A 270 -9.24 -37.02 -39.64
N THR A 271 -8.36 -37.46 -40.53
CA THR A 271 -8.72 -38.05 -41.81
C THR A 271 -8.69 -39.57 -41.70
N LYS A 272 -9.81 -40.23 -41.95
CA LYS A 272 -9.88 -41.70 -41.95
C LYS A 272 -9.78 -42.26 -43.37
N SER A 273 -8.81 -43.13 -43.61
CA SER A 273 -8.65 -43.87 -44.86
C SER A 273 -9.63 -45.03 -44.98
N THR A 274 -9.93 -45.45 -46.21
CA THR A 274 -10.65 -46.68 -46.53
C THR A 274 -9.76 -47.93 -46.44
N GLU A 275 -8.44 -47.75 -46.36
CA GLU A 275 -7.44 -48.81 -46.23
C GLU A 275 -6.78 -48.80 -44.85
N ASP A 276 -6.17 -49.92 -44.47
CA ASP A 276 -5.46 -50.06 -43.20
C ASP A 276 -4.01 -49.55 -43.35
N VAL A 277 -3.83 -48.27 -43.09
CA VAL A 277 -2.56 -47.53 -43.25
C VAL A 277 -2.06 -47.13 -41.85
N PRO A 278 -0.74 -47.11 -41.59
CA PRO A 278 -0.20 -46.62 -40.33
C PRO A 278 -0.66 -45.19 -40.03
N VAL A 279 -0.75 -44.85 -38.74
CA VAL A 279 -1.08 -43.49 -38.32
C VAL A 279 0.03 -42.54 -38.76
N ALA A 280 -0.33 -41.50 -39.51
CA ALA A 280 0.58 -40.43 -39.90
C ALA A 280 0.13 -39.11 -39.25
N ILE A 281 1.11 -38.31 -38.82
CA ILE A 281 0.87 -37.04 -38.14
C ILE A 281 1.55 -35.95 -38.94
N THR A 282 0.77 -34.98 -39.40
CA THR A 282 1.24 -33.81 -40.16
C THR A 282 0.97 -32.56 -39.35
N LEU A 283 2.00 -31.74 -39.18
CA LEU A 283 1.96 -30.47 -38.44
C LEU A 283 2.34 -29.31 -39.37
N VAL A 284 1.51 -28.28 -39.39
CA VAL A 284 1.80 -26.99 -40.04
C VAL A 284 1.91 -25.93 -38.96
N ASN A 285 3.05 -25.24 -38.89
CA ASN A 285 3.29 -24.13 -37.98
C ASN A 285 3.90 -22.96 -38.77
N SER A 286 3.05 -22.05 -39.24
CA SER A 286 3.46 -20.91 -40.08
C SER A 286 2.76 -19.63 -39.63
N SER A 287 3.19 -18.48 -40.19
CA SER A 287 2.53 -17.19 -39.97
C SER A 287 1.15 -17.05 -40.64
N ALA A 288 0.64 -18.08 -41.33
CA ALA A 288 -0.67 -18.08 -41.99
C ALA A 288 -1.59 -19.22 -41.54
N GLU A 289 -1.03 -20.35 -41.11
CA GLU A 289 -1.78 -21.53 -40.68
C GLU A 289 -1.07 -22.27 -39.54
N ILE A 290 -1.87 -22.71 -38.57
CA ILE A 290 -1.46 -23.63 -37.52
C ILE A 290 -2.47 -24.79 -37.50
N SER A 291 -2.04 -25.98 -37.90
CA SER A 291 -2.92 -27.14 -38.02
C SER A 291 -2.21 -28.46 -37.68
N LEU A 292 -2.98 -29.36 -37.04
CA LEU A 292 -2.61 -30.75 -36.81
C LEU A 292 -3.57 -31.64 -37.60
N THR A 293 -3.02 -32.45 -38.50
CA THR A 293 -3.76 -33.48 -39.23
C THR A 293 -3.29 -34.85 -38.80
N ILE A 294 -4.25 -35.69 -38.39
CA ILE A 294 -4.03 -37.07 -38.00
C ILE A 294 -4.67 -37.96 -39.05
N ASP A 295 -3.84 -38.62 -39.85
CA ASP A 295 -4.31 -39.57 -40.86
C ASP A 295 -4.27 -40.98 -40.28
N VAL A 296 -5.40 -41.68 -40.31
CA VAL A 296 -5.56 -43.00 -39.67
C VAL A 296 -6.11 -44.04 -40.63
N GLY A 297 -5.65 -45.30 -40.46
CA GLY A 297 -6.23 -46.46 -41.13
C GLY A 297 -7.64 -46.80 -40.68
N VAL A 298 -8.34 -47.64 -41.45
CA VAL A 298 -9.74 -48.01 -41.22
C VAL A 298 -10.02 -48.60 -39.82
N ASN A 299 -9.05 -49.30 -39.23
CA ASN A 299 -9.16 -49.99 -37.94
C ASN A 299 -8.40 -49.33 -36.78
N ALA A 300 -7.78 -48.16 -37.02
CA ALA A 300 -6.95 -47.50 -36.01
C ALA A 300 -7.74 -47.18 -34.73
N LYS A 301 -7.13 -47.47 -33.58
CA LYS A 301 -7.62 -47.15 -32.25
C LYS A 301 -6.98 -45.87 -31.74
N ALA A 302 -7.60 -45.25 -30.74
CA ALA A 302 -7.06 -44.06 -30.11
C ALA A 302 -5.66 -44.27 -29.52
N VAL A 303 -5.38 -45.46 -28.96
CA VAL A 303 -4.03 -45.83 -28.48
C VAL A 303 -2.97 -45.79 -29.58
N ASP A 304 -3.33 -46.16 -30.81
CA ASP A 304 -2.38 -46.16 -31.95
C ASP A 304 -1.98 -44.73 -32.32
N VAL A 305 -2.93 -43.79 -32.22
CA VAL A 305 -2.68 -42.36 -32.45
C VAL A 305 -1.78 -41.76 -31.37
N VAL A 306 -2.02 -42.09 -30.11
CA VAL A 306 -1.20 -41.59 -29.00
C VAL A 306 0.21 -42.17 -29.04
N ASN A 307 0.36 -43.44 -29.41
CA ASN A 307 1.67 -44.06 -29.61
C ASN A 307 2.43 -43.42 -30.79
N ALA A 308 1.74 -43.14 -31.91
CA ALA A 308 2.32 -42.42 -33.04
C ALA A 308 2.76 -40.99 -32.65
N TRP A 309 1.97 -40.30 -31.82
CA TRP A 309 2.34 -39.00 -31.26
C TRP A 309 3.56 -39.09 -30.32
N ALA A 310 3.63 -40.11 -29.48
CA ALA A 310 4.77 -40.34 -28.60
C ALA A 310 6.08 -40.57 -29.40
N ALA A 311 5.98 -41.27 -30.55
CA ALA A 311 7.08 -41.52 -31.46
C ALA A 311 7.42 -40.34 -32.40
N PHE A 312 6.61 -39.27 -32.42
CA PHE A 312 6.84 -38.12 -33.28
C PHE A 312 8.07 -37.31 -32.84
N THR A 313 9.03 -37.15 -33.75
CA THR A 313 10.34 -36.50 -33.51
C THR A 313 10.45 -35.07 -34.05
N GLY A 314 9.44 -34.57 -34.76
CA GLY A 314 9.42 -33.20 -35.29
C GLY A 314 9.08 -32.15 -34.23
N ASP A 315 9.13 -30.87 -34.60
CA ASP A 315 8.58 -29.80 -33.76
C ASP A 315 7.08 -30.02 -33.58
N ARG A 316 6.64 -30.11 -32.32
CA ARG A 316 5.24 -30.38 -31.96
C ARG A 316 4.36 -29.14 -32.11
N GLY A 317 4.94 -27.97 -32.37
CA GLY A 317 4.22 -26.76 -32.74
C GLY A 317 3.16 -26.33 -31.72
N GLY A 318 3.33 -26.69 -30.44
CA GLY A 318 2.36 -26.40 -29.37
C GLY A 318 1.25 -27.44 -29.20
N TYR A 319 1.07 -28.40 -30.11
CA TYR A 319 0.09 -29.48 -29.94
C TYR A 319 0.54 -30.51 -28.91
N ASN A 320 -0.41 -31.20 -28.29
CA ASN A 320 -0.20 -32.37 -27.45
C ASN A 320 -1.39 -33.33 -27.53
N LEU A 321 -1.11 -34.64 -27.55
CA LEU A 321 -2.11 -35.70 -27.55
C LEU A 321 -2.01 -36.56 -26.30
N LEU A 322 -3.16 -36.83 -25.70
CA LEU A 322 -3.31 -37.70 -24.53
C LEU A 322 -4.34 -38.79 -24.80
N GLN A 323 -4.10 -39.99 -24.25
CA GLN A 323 -5.08 -41.06 -24.25
C GLN A 323 -6.17 -40.79 -23.21
N VAL A 324 -7.43 -41.06 -23.58
CA VAL A 324 -8.57 -41.05 -22.66
C VAL A 324 -8.96 -42.49 -22.38
N GLY A 325 -9.05 -42.89 -21.11
CA GLY A 325 -9.38 -44.26 -20.72
C GLY A 325 -8.37 -45.29 -21.24
N ASP A 326 -8.84 -46.46 -21.67
CA ASP A 326 -7.99 -47.55 -22.18
C ASP A 326 -7.57 -47.40 -23.66
N GLY A 327 -7.99 -46.32 -24.34
CA GLY A 327 -7.64 -46.04 -25.73
C GLY A 327 -8.24 -47.03 -26.74
N SER A 328 -9.19 -47.87 -26.33
CA SER A 328 -9.75 -48.95 -27.16
C SER A 328 -10.68 -48.47 -28.28
N ARG A 329 -11.11 -47.20 -28.24
CA ARG A 329 -12.08 -46.65 -29.20
C ARG A 329 -11.49 -46.54 -30.61
N THR A 330 -12.23 -47.02 -31.60
CA THR A 330 -11.91 -46.80 -33.02
C THR A 330 -12.05 -45.32 -33.38
N VAL A 331 -11.04 -44.79 -34.06
CA VAL A 331 -10.99 -43.40 -34.48
C VAL A 331 -12.05 -43.13 -35.56
N VAL A 332 -12.71 -41.99 -35.45
CA VAL A 332 -13.75 -41.51 -36.38
C VAL A 332 -13.24 -40.30 -37.16
N ASN A 333 -13.69 -40.16 -38.41
CA ASN A 333 -13.37 -39.01 -39.24
C ASN A 333 -13.86 -37.72 -38.58
N LYS A 334 -13.03 -36.68 -38.56
CA LYS A 334 -13.37 -35.38 -37.99
C LYS A 334 -12.89 -34.27 -38.93
N ALA A 335 -13.85 -33.50 -39.43
CA ALA A 335 -13.56 -32.29 -40.21
C ALA A 335 -12.76 -31.28 -39.39
N ILE A 336 -12.03 -30.39 -40.07
CA ILE A 336 -11.24 -29.30 -39.47
C ILE A 336 -12.10 -28.59 -38.43
N THR A 337 -11.70 -28.70 -37.16
CA THR A 337 -12.45 -28.13 -36.05
C THR A 337 -11.54 -27.18 -35.27
N PRO A 338 -11.97 -25.93 -35.04
CA PRO A 338 -11.34 -25.07 -34.06
C PRO A 338 -11.39 -25.75 -32.70
N LEU A 339 -10.25 -25.83 -32.04
CA LEU A 339 -10.17 -26.38 -30.70
C LEU A 339 -10.97 -25.47 -29.72
N ASP A 340 -11.87 -26.04 -28.90
CA ASP A 340 -12.77 -25.28 -28.01
C ASP A 340 -12.23 -25.14 -26.58
N SER A 341 -12.71 -24.12 -25.87
CA SER A 341 -12.43 -23.86 -24.45
C SER A 341 -13.54 -24.44 -23.57
N SER A 342 -13.64 -25.77 -23.48
CA SER A 342 -14.63 -26.40 -22.59
C SER A 342 -14.10 -26.58 -21.15
N THR A 343 -14.67 -25.78 -20.22
CA THR A 343 -14.67 -25.90 -18.73
C THR A 343 -13.31 -25.87 -18.01
N PRO A 344 -13.22 -25.28 -16.79
CA PRO A 344 -11.98 -24.75 -16.25
C PRO A 344 -10.92 -25.81 -15.99
N LEU A 345 -9.71 -25.53 -16.44
CA LEU A 345 -8.54 -26.36 -16.22
C LEU A 345 -7.61 -25.58 -15.34
N SER A 346 -7.32 -26.10 -14.18
CA SER A 346 -6.43 -25.43 -13.26
C SER A 346 -4.97 -25.66 -13.63
N LEU A 347 -4.06 -24.82 -13.14
CA LEU A 347 -2.61 -25.07 -13.25
C LEU A 347 -2.22 -26.42 -12.61
N ALA A 348 -2.98 -26.89 -11.62
CA ALA A 348 -2.78 -28.20 -11.00
C ALA A 348 -3.04 -29.34 -11.99
N ASP A 349 -4.08 -29.25 -12.81
CA ASP A 349 -4.47 -30.31 -13.75
C ASP A 349 -3.45 -30.50 -14.89
N ILE A 350 -2.71 -29.44 -15.22
CA ILE A 350 -1.72 -29.46 -16.30
C ILE A 350 -0.30 -29.82 -15.83
N LYS A 351 -0.08 -29.91 -14.51
CA LYS A 351 1.25 -30.12 -13.91
C LYS A 351 1.91 -31.43 -14.36
N GLU A 352 1.15 -32.52 -14.38
CA GLU A 352 1.65 -33.86 -14.71
C GLU A 352 1.72 -34.11 -16.22
N ASN A 353 0.72 -33.60 -16.96
CA ASN A 353 0.54 -33.92 -18.38
C ASN A 353 1.11 -32.86 -19.34
N PHE A 354 1.45 -31.65 -18.84
CA PHE A 354 1.90 -30.51 -19.65
C PHE A 354 3.02 -29.71 -18.95
N THR A 355 4.10 -30.37 -18.56
CA THR A 355 5.19 -29.78 -17.76
C THR A 355 5.82 -28.52 -18.39
N ALA A 356 5.94 -28.46 -19.72
CA ALA A 356 6.45 -27.28 -20.41
C ALA A 356 5.53 -26.05 -20.26
N LEU A 357 4.21 -26.24 -20.44
CA LEU A 357 3.21 -25.20 -20.23
C LEU A 357 3.18 -24.75 -18.77
N TYR A 358 3.19 -25.72 -17.85
CA TYR A 358 3.23 -25.44 -16.41
C TYR A 358 4.38 -24.49 -16.05
N ASN A 359 5.59 -24.76 -16.58
CA ASN A 359 6.75 -23.91 -16.35
C ASN A 359 6.65 -22.54 -17.03
N GLN A 360 6.09 -22.47 -18.24
CA GLN A 360 5.86 -21.19 -18.93
C GLN A 360 4.85 -20.31 -18.16
N ILE A 361 3.71 -20.86 -17.77
CA ILE A 361 2.69 -20.14 -16.99
C ILE A 361 3.25 -19.72 -15.63
N LYS A 362 4.02 -20.59 -14.96
CA LYS A 362 4.72 -20.22 -13.73
C LYS A 362 5.68 -19.06 -13.90
N ASN A 363 6.41 -18.99 -15.01
CA ASN A 363 7.29 -17.87 -15.31
C ASN A 363 6.50 -16.57 -15.53
N THR A 364 5.40 -16.62 -16.29
CA THR A 364 4.56 -15.44 -16.51
C THR A 364 3.85 -14.97 -15.23
N ILE A 365 3.39 -15.89 -14.36
CA ILE A 365 2.87 -15.55 -13.02
C ILE A 365 3.99 -14.95 -12.17
N ARG A 366 5.21 -15.49 -12.26
CA ARG A 366 6.39 -14.95 -11.58
C ARG A 366 6.75 -13.56 -12.09
N ASP A 367 6.28 -13.08 -13.23
CA ASP A 367 6.50 -11.68 -13.65
C ASP A 367 5.44 -10.71 -13.11
N GLN A 368 4.33 -11.23 -12.59
CA GLN A 368 3.31 -10.43 -11.92
C GLN A 368 3.81 -9.94 -10.55
N ARG A 369 3.67 -8.65 -10.31
CA ARG A 369 4.16 -7.96 -9.11
C ARG A 369 3.02 -7.23 -8.43
N VAL A 370 3.05 -7.22 -7.10
CA VAL A 370 2.06 -6.47 -6.30
C VAL A 370 2.25 -4.98 -6.55
N VAL A 371 1.19 -4.30 -6.96
CA VAL A 371 1.12 -2.84 -7.06
C VAL A 371 0.46 -2.32 -5.80
N LEU A 372 1.12 -1.40 -5.10
CA LEU A 372 0.63 -0.84 -3.85
C LEU A 372 0.47 0.68 -3.94
N PRO A 373 -0.52 1.25 -3.25
CA PRO A 373 -0.50 2.66 -2.90
C PRO A 373 0.77 3.02 -2.11
N ALA A 374 1.16 4.29 -2.18
CA ALA A 374 2.42 4.79 -1.65
C ALA A 374 2.38 5.15 -0.15
N SER A 375 1.19 5.36 0.42
CA SER A 375 1.01 5.84 1.79
C SER A 375 1.70 4.97 2.84
N ALA A 376 1.69 3.65 2.67
CA ALA A 376 2.33 2.72 3.60
C ALA A 376 3.87 2.85 3.60
N ALA A 377 4.48 3.01 2.42
CA ALA A 377 5.91 3.32 2.32
C ALA A 377 6.23 4.70 2.88
N ALA A 378 5.41 5.71 2.60
CA ALA A 378 5.58 7.04 3.14
C ALA A 378 5.53 7.05 4.68
N ALA A 379 4.60 6.30 5.29
CA ALA A 379 4.54 6.13 6.74
C ALA A 379 5.81 5.48 7.31
N GLY A 380 6.38 4.49 6.62
CA GLY A 380 7.63 3.84 7.01
C GLY A 380 8.80 4.82 6.96
N ILE A 381 8.87 5.60 5.89
CA ILE A 381 9.88 6.66 5.71
C ILE A 381 9.72 7.75 6.77
N TYR A 382 8.51 8.13 7.17
CA TYR A 382 8.29 9.08 8.25
C TYR A 382 8.87 8.54 9.56
N ALA A 383 8.56 7.28 9.91
CA ALA A 383 9.09 6.65 11.11
C ALA A 383 10.62 6.56 11.09
N ALA A 384 11.22 6.19 9.96
CA ALA A 384 12.66 6.11 9.80
C ALA A 384 13.34 7.50 9.92
N VAL A 385 12.83 8.50 9.20
CA VAL A 385 13.40 9.86 9.22
C VAL A 385 13.25 10.50 10.60
N ASP A 386 12.12 10.31 11.26
CA ASP A 386 11.91 10.83 12.61
C ASP A 386 12.90 10.25 13.61
N ARG A 387 13.10 8.92 13.58
CA ARG A 387 14.06 8.23 14.46
C ARG A 387 15.49 8.69 14.20
N ASP A 388 15.87 8.84 12.93
CA ASP A 388 17.27 9.04 12.55
C ASP A 388 17.66 10.54 12.51
N ARG A 389 16.70 11.44 12.27
CA ARG A 389 16.93 12.87 11.98
C ARG A 389 15.99 13.83 12.69
N GLY A 390 15.00 13.34 13.43
CA GLY A 390 13.98 14.13 14.10
C GLY A 390 12.83 14.56 13.18
N VAL A 391 11.66 14.80 13.78
CA VAL A 391 10.40 15.16 13.09
C VAL A 391 10.50 16.46 12.27
N TRP A 392 11.45 17.33 12.60
CA TRP A 392 11.73 18.59 11.88
C TRP A 392 12.43 18.38 10.53
N LYS A 393 12.92 17.16 10.23
CA LYS A 393 13.49 16.85 8.91
C LYS A 393 12.39 16.46 7.92
N ALA A 394 12.38 17.11 6.76
CA ALA A 394 11.46 16.75 5.67
C ALA A 394 11.65 15.27 5.22
N PRO A 395 10.57 14.46 5.17
CA PRO A 395 10.60 13.05 4.75
C PRO A 395 10.59 12.91 3.21
N ALA A 396 11.47 13.67 2.55
CA ALA A 396 11.68 13.64 1.10
C ALA A 396 13.16 13.48 0.79
N ASN A 397 13.47 13.14 -0.47
CA ASN A 397 14.80 12.73 -0.92
C ASN A 397 15.28 11.44 -0.25
N VAL A 398 14.34 10.55 0.09
CA VAL A 398 14.59 9.23 0.71
C VAL A 398 14.19 8.14 -0.28
N SER A 399 15.03 7.12 -0.40
CA SER A 399 14.80 5.97 -1.27
C SER A 399 13.72 5.05 -0.70
N ILE A 400 12.90 4.49 -1.58
CA ILE A 400 11.87 3.51 -1.21
C ILE A 400 12.41 2.09 -1.46
N SER A 401 12.41 1.28 -0.40
CA SER A 401 12.80 -0.13 -0.43
C SER A 401 11.69 -1.01 -1.02
N SER A 402 12.08 -2.16 -1.58
CA SER A 402 11.16 -3.18 -2.12
C SER A 402 10.26 -2.65 -3.26
N VAL A 403 10.72 -1.64 -4.00
CA VAL A 403 10.06 -1.05 -5.17
C VAL A 403 10.91 -1.25 -6.41
N ILE A 404 10.28 -1.68 -7.50
CA ILE A 404 10.90 -1.78 -8.82
C ILE A 404 10.83 -0.42 -9.51
N GLU A 405 9.62 0.13 -9.65
CA GLU A 405 9.39 1.46 -10.21
C GLU A 405 7.98 2.00 -9.84
N PRO A 406 7.75 3.32 -9.93
CA PRO A 406 6.42 3.91 -9.92
C PRO A 406 5.63 3.48 -11.16
N THR A 407 4.32 3.27 -11.02
CA THR A 407 3.45 2.85 -12.14
C THR A 407 3.38 3.89 -13.26
N VAL A 408 3.53 5.17 -12.92
CA VAL A 408 3.54 6.29 -13.87
C VAL A 408 4.83 7.09 -13.72
N LYS A 409 5.52 7.34 -14.84
CA LYS A 409 6.71 8.19 -14.86
C LYS A 409 6.28 9.66 -14.97
N VAL A 410 6.45 10.40 -13.88
CA VAL A 410 6.11 11.84 -13.82
C VAL A 410 7.29 12.71 -14.22
N THR A 411 7.08 13.57 -15.22
CA THR A 411 8.07 14.55 -15.70
C THR A 411 8.14 15.79 -14.79
N ASN A 412 9.18 16.61 -14.94
CA ASN A 412 9.32 17.86 -14.18
C ASN A 412 8.13 18.82 -14.40
N SER A 413 7.61 18.92 -15.64
CA SER A 413 6.49 19.79 -15.96
C SER A 413 5.19 19.31 -15.31
N GLN A 414 4.90 18.01 -15.39
CA GLN A 414 3.74 17.41 -14.70
C GLN A 414 3.85 17.57 -13.19
N GLN A 415 5.04 17.32 -12.62
CA GLN A 415 5.29 17.52 -11.20
C GLN A 415 5.03 18.97 -10.78
N GLY A 416 5.41 19.96 -11.58
CA GLY A 416 5.13 21.37 -11.29
C GLY A 416 3.65 21.64 -11.01
N ARG A 417 2.74 21.05 -11.82
CA ARG A 417 1.27 21.15 -11.66
C ARG A 417 0.74 20.36 -10.46
N LEU A 418 1.38 19.23 -10.13
CA LEU A 418 1.03 18.43 -8.95
C LEU A 418 1.50 19.08 -7.64
N ASN A 419 2.60 19.83 -7.70
CA ASN A 419 3.24 20.38 -6.51
C ASN A 419 2.47 21.57 -5.92
N VAL A 420 1.83 22.42 -6.74
CA VAL A 420 0.74 23.33 -6.31
C VAL A 420 -0.24 23.45 -7.47
N ASP A 421 -1.52 23.20 -7.22
CA ASP A 421 -2.55 23.51 -8.19
C ASP A 421 -2.85 25.01 -8.23
N ALA A 422 -2.96 25.58 -9.43
CA ALA A 422 -3.21 27.02 -9.59
C ALA A 422 -4.62 27.44 -9.11
N THR A 423 -5.60 26.53 -9.14
CA THR A 423 -6.98 26.82 -8.80
C THR A 423 -7.30 26.48 -7.35
N SER A 424 -7.02 25.24 -6.94
CA SER A 424 -7.35 24.73 -5.60
C SER A 424 -6.26 25.04 -4.55
N GLY A 425 -5.04 25.39 -4.97
CA GLY A 425 -3.91 25.61 -4.06
C GLY A 425 -3.37 24.34 -3.39
N LYS A 426 -3.90 23.16 -3.75
CA LYS A 426 -3.59 21.87 -3.11
C LYS A 426 -2.34 21.22 -3.71
N SER A 427 -1.52 20.63 -2.84
CA SER A 427 -0.28 19.93 -3.23
C SER A 427 -0.42 18.42 -3.18
N ILE A 428 0.30 17.76 -4.08
CA ILE A 428 0.48 16.31 -4.12
C ILE A 428 1.98 16.02 -4.16
N ASN A 429 2.44 15.09 -3.32
CA ASN A 429 3.84 14.67 -3.27
C ASN A 429 4.07 13.56 -4.28
N VAL A 430 5.08 13.75 -5.14
CA VAL A 430 5.35 12.81 -6.24
C VAL A 430 6.48 11.87 -5.85
N ILE A 431 6.34 10.59 -6.15
CA ILE A 431 7.40 9.59 -6.09
C ILE A 431 8.02 9.44 -7.48
N ARG A 432 9.35 9.51 -7.55
CA ARG A 432 10.07 9.56 -8.82
C ARG A 432 11.24 8.60 -8.86
N SER A 433 11.46 8.01 -10.03
CA SER A 433 12.68 7.26 -10.32
C SER A 433 13.76 8.17 -10.90
N PHE A 434 14.97 8.00 -10.39
CA PHE A 434 16.18 8.68 -10.83
C PHE A 434 17.24 7.64 -11.19
N THR A 435 17.84 7.79 -12.36
CA THR A 435 18.96 6.94 -12.79
C THR A 435 20.10 7.01 -11.78
N GLY A 436 20.58 5.86 -11.31
CA GLY A 436 21.66 5.75 -10.32
C GLY A 436 21.27 6.05 -8.86
N ARG A 437 20.03 6.50 -8.59
CA ARG A 437 19.54 6.75 -7.21
C ARG A 437 18.28 5.96 -6.84
N GLY A 438 17.68 5.26 -7.80
CA GLY A 438 16.48 4.47 -7.60
C GLY A 438 15.22 5.34 -7.48
N THR A 439 14.19 4.80 -6.84
CA THR A 439 12.90 5.46 -6.61
C THR A 439 12.93 6.23 -5.29
N LEU A 440 12.66 7.53 -5.35
CA LEU A 440 12.72 8.46 -4.22
C LEU A 440 11.36 9.13 -3.98
N VAL A 441 11.03 9.38 -2.71
CA VAL A 441 9.99 10.34 -2.34
C VAL A 441 10.48 11.75 -2.71
N TRP A 442 9.76 12.44 -3.60
CA TRP A 442 10.20 13.70 -4.20
C TRP A 442 9.21 14.85 -3.97
N GLY A 443 8.75 15.00 -2.73
CA GLY A 443 7.91 16.09 -2.24
C GLY A 443 7.67 15.98 -0.74
N ALA A 444 7.53 17.11 -0.04
CA ALA A 444 7.29 17.15 1.41
C ALA A 444 6.23 18.21 1.80
N ARG A 445 5.22 18.42 0.95
CA ARG A 445 4.14 19.38 1.18
C ARG A 445 2.92 18.72 1.82
N THR A 446 2.23 19.46 2.68
CA THR A 446 0.88 19.10 3.15
C THR A 446 -0.12 19.36 2.02
N LEU A 447 -1.39 19.01 2.21
CA LEU A 447 -2.44 19.36 1.24
C LEU A 447 -2.67 20.88 1.17
N ALA A 448 -2.24 21.65 2.19
CA ALA A 448 -2.28 23.11 2.23
C ALA A 448 -1.09 23.74 1.46
N GLY A 449 -1.00 23.46 0.17
CA GLY A 449 0.14 23.81 -0.67
C GLY A 449 0.42 25.30 -0.85
N ASN A 450 -0.65 26.10 -0.90
CA ASN A 450 -0.59 27.55 -1.04
C ASN A 450 -0.47 28.30 0.30
N ASP A 451 -0.57 27.59 1.43
CA ASP A 451 -0.37 28.18 2.75
C ASP A 451 1.11 28.60 2.90
N ASN A 452 1.36 29.71 3.61
CA ASN A 452 2.72 30.21 3.84
C ASN A 452 3.35 29.71 5.14
N GLU A 453 2.53 29.27 6.08
CA GLU A 453 2.91 28.76 7.40
C GLU A 453 2.96 27.23 7.39
N TRP A 454 1.90 26.59 6.91
CA TRP A 454 1.66 25.15 7.05
C TRP A 454 1.93 24.33 5.78
N ARG A 455 2.67 24.89 4.83
CA ARG A 455 2.98 24.26 3.54
C ARG A 455 3.67 22.91 3.65
N TYR A 456 4.55 22.75 4.65
CA TYR A 456 5.50 21.63 4.71
C TYR A 456 5.14 20.64 5.81
N ILE A 457 5.30 19.35 5.48
CA ILE A 457 4.99 18.21 6.37
C ILE A 457 5.79 18.30 7.67
N ASN A 458 7.11 18.51 7.59
CA ASN A 458 7.97 18.56 8.76
C ASN A 458 7.64 19.75 9.68
N VAL A 459 7.17 20.87 9.12
CA VAL A 459 6.75 22.03 9.92
C VAL A 459 5.47 21.69 10.69
N ARG A 460 4.43 21.19 10.03
CA ARG A 460 3.18 20.83 10.74
C ARG A 460 3.41 19.72 11.76
N ARG A 461 4.16 18.67 11.41
CA ARG A 461 4.43 17.55 12.31
C ARG A 461 5.30 17.95 13.51
N LEU A 462 6.25 18.87 13.33
CA LEU A 462 6.99 19.45 14.46
C LEU A 462 6.04 20.17 15.44
N PHE A 463 5.09 20.94 14.93
CA PHE A 463 4.11 21.61 15.79
C PHE A 463 3.16 20.64 16.49
N ASN A 464 2.66 19.60 15.81
CA ASN A 464 1.88 18.54 16.47
C ASN A 464 2.68 17.91 17.63
N TYR A 465 3.95 17.57 17.37
CA TYR A 465 4.84 16.99 18.39
C TYR A 465 5.07 17.94 19.58
N MET A 466 5.30 19.23 19.33
CA MET A 466 5.49 20.22 20.40
C MET A 466 4.21 20.44 21.21
N GLU A 467 3.07 20.65 20.53
CA GLU A 467 1.75 20.85 21.16
C GLU A 467 1.42 19.68 22.09
N GLU A 468 1.53 18.45 21.58
CA GLU A 468 1.20 17.22 22.31
C GLU A 468 2.16 16.95 23.48
N SER A 469 3.47 17.13 23.28
CA SER A 469 4.46 16.93 24.35
C SER A 469 4.28 17.93 25.49
N ILE A 470 4.05 19.21 25.14
CA ILE A 470 3.82 20.28 26.12
C ILE A 470 2.51 20.06 26.86
N GLN A 471 1.44 19.65 26.17
CA GLN A 471 0.14 19.36 26.78
C GLN A 471 0.24 18.24 27.82
N LYS A 472 0.82 17.08 27.44
CA LYS A 472 1.00 15.95 28.36
C LYS A 472 1.89 16.29 29.55
N SER A 473 2.98 17.03 29.32
CA SER A 473 3.95 17.37 30.37
C SER A 473 3.48 18.49 31.29
N SER A 474 2.50 19.30 30.88
CA SER A 474 1.89 20.35 31.70
C SER A 474 0.63 19.90 32.44
N ALA A 475 0.21 18.64 32.30
CA ALA A 475 -1.01 18.12 32.94
C ALA A 475 -0.99 18.18 34.48
N PHE A 476 0.18 18.12 35.12
CA PHE A 476 0.30 18.23 36.58
C PHE A 476 -0.18 19.58 37.14
N VAL A 477 -0.30 20.60 36.29
CA VAL A 477 -0.71 21.95 36.67
C VAL A 477 -2.21 22.03 36.93
N VAL A 478 -2.99 21.09 36.40
CA VAL A 478 -4.42 21.04 36.61
C VAL A 478 -4.69 20.79 38.10
N PHE A 479 -5.49 21.68 38.71
CA PHE A 479 -5.79 21.72 40.16
C PHE A 479 -4.66 22.19 41.08
N GLU A 480 -3.53 22.66 40.55
CA GLU A 480 -2.53 23.37 41.37
C GLU A 480 -3.01 24.79 41.73
N PRO A 481 -2.52 25.39 42.84
CA PRO A 481 -2.82 26.78 43.17
C PRO A 481 -2.42 27.72 42.02
N ASN A 482 -3.36 28.51 41.50
CA ASN A 482 -3.16 29.44 40.39
C ASN A 482 -2.36 30.68 40.83
N THR A 483 -1.04 30.51 41.00
CA THR A 483 -0.13 31.53 41.54
C THR A 483 1.08 31.73 40.62
N ALA A 484 1.79 32.85 40.79
CA ALA A 484 3.01 33.15 40.02
C ALA A 484 4.06 32.03 40.07
N THR A 485 4.18 31.31 41.18
CA THR A 485 5.09 30.17 41.31
C THR A 485 4.74 29.05 40.34
N THR A 486 3.45 28.71 40.22
CA THR A 486 2.96 27.71 39.27
C THR A 486 3.21 28.15 37.83
N TRP A 487 2.97 29.42 37.52
CA TRP A 487 3.23 29.99 36.19
C TRP A 487 4.70 29.87 35.78
N LEU A 488 5.62 30.21 36.69
CA LEU A 488 7.05 30.12 36.45
C LEU A 488 7.52 28.66 36.27
N LYS A 489 6.94 27.71 37.00
CA LYS A 489 7.22 26.27 36.79
C LYS A 489 6.84 25.81 35.39
N VAL A 490 5.64 26.16 34.92
CA VAL A 490 5.18 25.83 33.56
C VAL A 490 6.07 26.50 32.51
N LYS A 491 6.39 27.78 32.70
CA LYS A 491 7.27 28.51 31.82
C LYS A 491 8.63 27.84 31.68
N GLY A 492 9.29 27.52 32.81
CA GLY A 492 10.60 26.89 32.82
C GLY A 492 10.61 25.51 32.17
N LEU A 493 9.54 24.72 32.38
CA LEU A 493 9.35 23.41 31.73
C LEU A 493 9.28 23.54 30.20
N ILE A 494 8.49 24.48 29.69
CA ILE A 494 8.34 24.70 28.24
C ILE A 494 9.62 25.29 27.64
N GLU A 495 10.23 26.28 28.30
CA GLU A 495 11.48 26.90 27.84
C GLU A 495 12.61 25.88 27.76
N SER A 496 12.74 24.99 28.75
CA SER A 496 13.75 23.93 28.73
C SER A 496 13.56 22.94 27.58
N PHE A 497 12.32 22.61 27.23
CA PHE A 497 12.01 21.72 26.11
C PHE A 497 12.35 22.34 24.76
N LEU A 498 11.90 23.57 24.54
CA LEU A 498 12.15 24.31 23.29
C LEU A 498 13.64 24.60 23.11
N TYR A 499 14.36 24.86 24.21
CA TYR A 499 15.81 24.97 24.20
C TYR A 499 16.48 23.69 23.68
N GLY A 500 16.04 22.52 24.16
CA GLY A 500 16.53 21.23 23.69
C GLY A 500 16.29 21.00 22.19
N LEU A 501 15.12 21.40 21.68
CA LEU A 501 14.81 21.32 20.24
C LEU A 501 15.66 22.29 19.41
N TRP A 502 15.89 23.50 19.91
CA TRP A 502 16.77 24.48 19.26
C TRP A 502 18.21 23.97 19.18
N GLN A 503 18.75 23.40 20.26
CA GLN A 503 20.10 22.81 20.28
C GLN A 503 20.26 21.67 19.26
N GLN A 504 19.19 20.93 18.98
CA GLN A 504 19.17 19.85 17.98
C GLN A 504 18.95 20.36 16.54
N GLY A 505 18.77 21.67 16.35
CA GLY A 505 18.55 22.30 15.05
C GLY A 505 17.12 22.18 14.51
N ALA A 506 16.14 21.85 15.37
CA ALA A 506 14.73 21.79 14.98
C ALA A 506 14.12 23.18 14.74
N LEU A 507 14.57 24.14 15.53
CA LEU A 507 14.11 25.53 15.51
C LEU A 507 15.14 26.43 14.81
N ALA A 508 14.65 27.36 14.00
CA ALA A 508 15.44 28.32 13.25
C ALA A 508 15.67 29.58 14.08
N GLY A 509 16.93 29.97 14.26
CA GLY A 509 17.33 31.20 14.96
C GLY A 509 18.76 31.10 15.45
N ALA A 510 19.52 32.20 15.36
CA ALA A 510 20.90 32.23 15.82
C ALA A 510 21.01 32.21 17.36
N THR A 511 19.97 32.65 18.06
CA THR A 511 19.84 32.59 19.52
C THR A 511 18.49 31.97 19.91
N PRO A 512 18.35 31.44 21.13
CA PRO A 512 17.07 30.88 21.62
C PRO A 512 15.91 31.88 21.51
N GLU A 513 16.16 33.15 21.82
CA GLU A 513 15.15 34.23 21.83
C GLU A 513 14.66 34.58 20.41
N ALA A 514 15.49 34.34 19.40
CA ALA A 514 15.09 34.45 17.99
C ALA A 514 14.33 33.20 17.50
N ALA A 515 14.52 32.06 18.17
CA ALA A 515 13.95 30.77 17.77
C ALA A 515 12.60 30.48 18.43
N TYR A 516 12.39 30.88 19.69
CA TYR A 516 11.12 30.67 20.39
C TYR A 516 10.88 31.71 21.49
N PHE A 517 9.62 31.80 21.94
CA PHE A 517 9.23 32.55 23.12
C PHE A 517 8.17 31.80 23.93
N VAL A 518 8.18 32.02 25.25
CA VAL A 518 7.14 31.54 26.17
C VAL A 518 6.71 32.70 27.06
N ASN A 519 5.46 33.12 26.91
CA ASN A 519 4.86 34.19 27.71
C ASN A 519 3.82 33.61 28.65
N VAL A 520 3.91 33.97 29.93
CA VAL A 520 2.89 33.71 30.94
C VAL A 520 2.96 34.79 32.01
N GLY A 521 1.80 35.27 32.47
CA GLY A 521 1.71 36.13 33.65
C GLY A 521 0.53 37.10 33.62
N LEU A 522 0.20 37.64 34.80
CA LEU A 522 -0.81 38.68 34.98
C LEU A 522 -0.38 39.98 34.28
N GLY A 523 -1.25 40.53 33.44
CA GLY A 523 -0.97 41.71 32.61
C GLY A 523 -0.07 41.43 31.40
N LYS A 524 0.32 40.15 31.18
CA LYS A 524 1.06 39.72 29.99
C LYS A 524 0.20 38.84 29.09
N THR A 525 -0.28 37.71 29.62
CA THR A 525 -1.17 36.77 28.90
C THR A 525 -2.51 36.58 29.58
N MET A 526 -2.63 36.98 30.85
CA MET A 526 -3.85 36.82 31.66
C MET A 526 -4.30 38.16 32.25
N SER A 527 -5.61 38.34 32.34
CA SER A 527 -6.24 39.40 33.15
C SER A 527 -6.51 38.92 34.57
N SER A 528 -6.85 39.84 35.48
CA SER A 528 -7.28 39.47 36.83
C SER A 528 -8.54 38.60 36.82
N GLN A 529 -9.42 38.79 35.83
CA GLN A 529 -10.61 37.97 35.66
C GLN A 529 -10.26 36.54 35.27
N ASP A 530 -9.30 36.34 34.37
CA ASP A 530 -8.85 34.99 33.99
C ASP A 530 -8.33 34.21 35.19
N VAL A 531 -7.58 34.86 36.08
CA VAL A 531 -7.05 34.22 37.30
C VAL A 531 -8.18 33.86 38.27
N LEU A 532 -9.17 34.74 38.45
CA LEU A 532 -10.36 34.48 39.29
C LEU A 532 -11.24 33.36 38.73
N GLU A 533 -11.30 33.23 37.40
CA GLU A 533 -11.97 32.14 36.70
C GLU A 533 -11.14 30.84 36.67
N GLY A 534 -9.95 30.83 37.28
CA GLY A 534 -9.09 29.65 37.36
C GLY A 534 -8.36 29.32 36.05
N LYS A 535 -8.28 30.26 35.10
CA LYS A 535 -7.57 30.07 33.83
C LYS A 535 -6.08 30.37 33.99
N LEU A 536 -5.27 29.54 33.33
CA LEU A 536 -3.85 29.76 33.10
C LEU A 536 -3.60 29.82 31.59
N ILE A 537 -3.21 30.98 31.08
CA ILE A 537 -2.97 31.20 29.64
C ILE A 537 -1.47 31.34 29.40
N VAL A 538 -0.92 30.40 28.64
CA VAL A 538 0.49 30.40 28.21
C VAL A 538 0.54 30.58 26.70
N GLU A 539 1.27 31.59 26.23
CA GLU A 539 1.52 31.79 24.81
C GLU A 539 2.90 31.25 24.46
N VAL A 540 2.94 30.35 23.48
CA VAL A 540 4.18 29.73 22.99
C VAL A 540 4.29 30.01 21.50
N GLY A 541 5.44 30.54 21.08
CA GLY A 541 5.77 30.69 19.67
C GLY A 541 7.13 30.08 19.36
N ALA A 542 7.27 29.45 18.19
CA ALA A 542 8.51 28.83 17.75
C ALA A 542 8.70 29.01 16.23
N ALA A 543 9.93 29.21 15.79
CA ALA A 543 10.30 29.33 14.39
C ALA A 543 10.80 27.98 13.88
N ALA A 544 9.99 27.24 13.12
CA ALA A 544 10.40 25.95 12.56
C ALA A 544 11.37 26.11 11.37
N ALA A 545 12.35 25.21 11.26
CA ALA A 545 13.23 25.14 10.10
C ALA A 545 12.47 24.71 8.82
N ARG A 546 12.54 25.54 7.76
CA ARG A 546 11.91 25.25 6.47
C ARG A 546 12.87 24.50 5.53
N PRO A 547 12.40 23.52 4.74
CA PRO A 547 13.26 22.81 3.80
C PRO A 547 13.61 23.67 2.57
N ALA A 548 14.83 23.51 2.06
CA ALA A 548 15.24 24.07 0.77
C ALA A 548 14.73 23.19 -0.38
N GLU A 549 13.59 23.55 -0.96
CA GLU A 549 12.97 22.80 -2.06
C GLU A 549 13.56 23.13 -3.44
N PHE A 550 13.99 24.38 -3.65
CA PHE A 550 14.52 24.86 -4.92
C PHE A 550 15.95 25.35 -4.77
N VAL A 551 16.84 24.88 -5.65
CA VAL A 551 18.24 25.34 -5.75
C VAL A 551 18.43 25.92 -7.15
N VAL A 552 18.74 27.22 -7.23
CA VAL A 552 18.96 27.92 -8.51
C VAL A 552 20.44 28.25 -8.64
N LEU A 553 21.13 27.56 -9.54
CA LEU A 553 22.52 27.84 -9.89
C LEU A 553 22.55 28.92 -10.99
N ARG A 554 23.13 30.08 -10.69
CA ARG A 554 23.28 31.19 -11.65
C ARG A 554 24.72 31.20 -12.16
N PHE A 555 24.94 30.68 -13.36
CA PHE A 555 26.23 30.73 -14.02
C PHE A 555 26.42 32.10 -14.68
N MET A 556 27.56 32.73 -14.41
CA MET A 556 27.98 33.99 -15.03
C MET A 556 29.34 33.76 -15.67
N HIS A 557 29.50 34.20 -16.92
CA HIS A 557 30.80 34.21 -17.57
C HIS A 557 31.57 35.44 -17.07
N GLN A 558 32.54 35.23 -16.19
CA GLN A 558 33.49 36.27 -15.81
C GLN A 558 34.56 36.33 -16.89
N LEU A 559 34.71 37.49 -17.54
CA LEU A 559 35.84 37.72 -18.44
C LEU A 559 37.14 37.68 -17.64
N GLN A 560 38.20 37.18 -18.26
CA GLN A 560 39.53 37.16 -17.67
C GLN A 560 39.91 38.58 -17.25
N GLU A 561 40.03 38.80 -15.94
CA GLU A 561 40.68 39.97 -15.41
C GLU A 561 42.18 39.74 -15.64
N SER A 562 42.77 40.65 -16.41
CA SER A 562 44.13 40.63 -17.00
C SER A 562 45.18 39.80 -16.29
#